data_AF-A0A968AU15-F1
#
_entry.id   AF-A0A968AU15-F1
#
_cell.length_a   1.000
_cell.length_b   1.000
_cell.length_c   1.000
_cell.angle_alpha   90.00
_cell.angle_beta   90.00
_cell.angle_gamma   90.00
#
_symmetry.space_group_name_H-M   'P 1'
#
loop_
_entity.id
_entity.type
_entity.pdbx_description
1 polymer ?
#
loop_
_entity_poly.entity_id
_entity_poly.type
_entity_poly.pdbx_seq_one_letter_code
_entity_poly.pdbx_strand_id
1 'polypeptide(L)' 'MGREAGRIRFLVERDGREAARKWVEETLKAYRDAVHSPSSHASKPNYKPLFEESIREFEKWLAEESQDRD' A
#
# COMPACT_ATOMS: atom_id res chain seq x y z
N MET A 1 -15.01 1.21 -1.53
CA MET A 1 -13.77 0.41 -1.47
C MET A 1 -12.75 1.13 -2.30
N GLY A 2 -11.61 1.53 -1.73
CA GLY A 2 -10.56 2.17 -2.52
C GLY A 2 -9.82 1.15 -3.39
N ARG A 3 -8.94 1.64 -4.26
CA ARG A 3 -8.34 0.84 -5.34
C ARG A 3 -7.42 -0.23 -4.77
N GLU A 4 -6.64 0.11 -3.74
CA GLU A 4 -5.68 -0.83 -3.17
C GLU A 4 -6.36 -1.87 -2.27
N ALA A 5 -7.48 -1.55 -1.60
CA ALA A 5 -8.24 -2.53 -0.85
C ALA A 5 -8.69 -3.75 -1.69
N GLY A 6 -9.11 -3.51 -2.95
CA GLY A 6 -9.48 -4.59 -3.88
C GLY A 6 -8.27 -5.44 -4.28
N ARG A 7 -7.11 -4.81 -4.48
CA ARG A 7 -5.86 -5.48 -4.82
C ARG A 7 -5.34 -6.34 -3.68
N ILE A 8 -5.37 -5.81 -2.45
CA ILE A 8 -4.98 -6.53 -1.25
C ILE A 8 -5.86 -7.77 -1.08
N ARG A 9 -7.18 -7.63 -1.21
CA ARG A 9 -8.12 -8.77 -1.13
C ARG A 9 -7.76 -9.86 -2.13
N PHE A 10 -7.53 -9.49 -3.40
CA PHE A 10 -7.12 -10.45 -4.43
C PHE A 10 -5.83 -11.18 -4.06
N LEU A 11 -4.83 -10.48 -3.54
CA LEU A 11 -3.56 -11.08 -3.12
C LEU A 11 -3.73 -12.01 -1.91
N VAL A 12 -4.59 -11.66 -0.96
CA VAL A 12 -4.94 -12.52 0.18
C VAL A 12 -5.62 -13.80 -0.31
N GLU A 13 -6.58 -13.69 -1.23
CA GLU A 13 -7.29 -14.84 -1.81
C GLU A 13 -6.38 -15.74 -2.64
N ARG A 14 -5.39 -15.16 -3.35
CA ARG A 14 -4.47 -15.90 -4.23
C ARG A 14 -3.29 -16.54 -3.50
N ASP A 15 -2.61 -15.77 -2.66
CA ASP A 15 -1.30 -16.13 -2.10
C ASP A 15 -1.33 -16.35 -0.58
N GLY A 16 -2.46 -16.05 0.06
CA GLY A 16 -2.60 -16.08 1.51
C GLY A 16 -2.19 -14.78 2.18
N ARG A 17 -2.65 -14.63 3.43
CA ARG A 17 -2.57 -13.38 4.20
C ARG A 17 -1.12 -12.95 4.50
N GLU A 18 -0.22 -13.89 4.83
CA GLU A 18 1.18 -13.58 5.11
C GLU A 18 1.93 -13.06 3.87
N ALA A 19 1.67 -13.66 2.70
CA ALA A 19 2.28 -13.24 1.44
C ALA A 19 1.77 -11.86 1.00
N ALA A 20 0.45 -11.64 1.12
CA ALA A 20 -0.15 -10.33 0.88
C ALA A 20 0.41 -9.26 1.82
N ARG A 21 0.62 -9.57 3.10
CA ARG A 21 1.23 -8.66 4.07
C ARG A 21 2.63 -8.23 3.66
N LYS A 22 3.52 -9.18 3.36
CA LYS A 22 4.88 -8.87 2.90
C LYS A 22 4.86 -8.01 1.64
N TRP A 23 3.95 -8.30 0.71
CA TRP A 23 3.78 -7.51 -0.50
C TRP A 23 3.36 -6.06 -0.19
N VAL A 24 2.41 -5.86 0.74
CA VAL A 24 1.98 -4.52 1.17
C VAL A 24 3.12 -3.77 1.84
N GLU A 25 3.86 -4.40 2.74
CA GLU A 25 5.01 -3.78 3.45
C GLU A 25 6.10 -3.30 2.46
N GLU A 26 6.48 -4.14 1.49
CA GLU A 26 7.47 -3.80 0.47
C GLU A 26 6.96 -2.70 -0.49
N THR A 27 5.69 -2.78 -0.90
CA THR A 27 5.08 -1.78 -1.79
C THR A 27 4.99 -0.41 -1.12
N LEU A 28 4.60 -0.38 0.16
CA LEU A 28 4.50 0.83 0.95
C LEU A 28 5.87 1.51 1.12
N LYS A 29 6.93 0.73 1.35
CA LYS A 29 8.30 1.24 1.37
C LYS A 29 8.68 1.88 0.02
N ALA A 30 8.42 1.20 -1.09
CA ALA A 30 8.72 1.71 -2.42
C ALA A 30 7.92 3.00 -2.75
N TYR A 31 6.65 3.07 -2.33
CA TYR A 31 5.80 4.23 -2.59
C TYR A 31 6.23 5.45 -1.79
N ARG A 32 6.58 5.27 -0.51
CA ARG A 32 7.15 6.35 0.31
C ARG A 32 8.43 6.88 -0.31
N ASP A 33 9.36 6.00 -0.68
CA ASP A 33 10.63 6.40 -1.30
C ASP A 33 10.39 7.18 -2.61
N ALA A 34 9.47 6.69 -3.44
CA ALA A 34 9.10 7.32 -4.70
C ALA A 34 8.47 8.71 -4.52
N VAL A 35 7.63 8.93 -3.50
CA VAL A 35 7.00 10.23 -3.23
C VAL A 35 8.01 11.25 -2.70
N HIS A 36 9.02 10.81 -1.95
CA HIS A 36 10.09 11.67 -1.43
C HIS A 36 11.22 11.94 -2.43
N SER A 37 11.29 11.16 -3.52
CA SER A 37 12.29 11.34 -4.57
C SER A 37 11.84 12.36 -5.63
N PRO A 38 12.49 13.54 -5.75
CA PRO A 38 12.06 14.61 -6.67
C PRO A 38 12.25 14.25 -8.16
N SER A 39 13.03 13.22 -8.47
CA SER A 39 13.20 12.69 -9.84
C SER A 39 12.16 11.63 -10.21
N SER A 40 11.41 11.12 -9.23
CA SER A 40 10.38 10.11 -9.46
C SER A 40 9.12 10.69 -10.08
N HIS A 41 8.42 9.87 -10.88
CA HIS A 41 7.11 10.23 -11.39
C HIS A 41 6.08 10.44 -10.26
N ALA A 42 6.26 9.74 -9.14
CA ALA A 42 5.38 9.78 -7.99
C ALA A 42 5.46 11.09 -7.18
N SER A 43 6.54 11.87 -7.31
CA SER A 43 6.66 13.17 -6.63
C SER A 43 6.05 14.34 -7.42
N LYS A 44 5.62 14.10 -8.66
CA LYS A 44 4.96 15.10 -9.50
C LYS A 44 3.58 15.46 -8.95
N PRO A 45 3.15 16.73 -9.02
CA PRO A 45 1.91 17.21 -8.38
C PRO A 45 0.65 16.48 -8.84
N ASN A 46 0.61 15.96 -10.06
CA ASN A 46 -0.55 15.24 -10.60
C ASN A 46 -0.63 13.78 -10.12
N TYR A 47 0.48 13.22 -9.64
CA TYR A 47 0.60 11.81 -9.29
C TYR A 47 0.77 11.59 -7.79
N LYS A 48 1.48 12.50 -7.12
CA LYS A 48 1.69 12.49 -5.67
C LYS A 48 0.43 12.20 -4.85
N PRO A 49 -0.72 12.88 -5.06
CA PRO A 49 -1.92 12.60 -4.28
C PRO A 49 -2.45 11.16 -4.46
N LEU A 50 -2.26 10.55 -5.63
CA LEU A 50 -2.67 9.16 -5.90
C LEU A 50 -1.78 8.16 -5.15
N PHE A 51 -0.47 8.44 -5.07
CA PHE A 51 0.46 7.64 -4.27
C PHE A 51 0.20 7.82 -2.78
N GLU A 52 -0.06 9.04 -2.32
CA GLU A 52 -0.41 9.32 -0.92
C GLU A 52 -1.73 8.65 -0.50
N GLU A 53 -2.73 8.60 -1.38
CA GLU A 53 -3.97 7.84 -1.14
C GLU A 53 -3.69 6.34 -1.02
N SER A 54 -2.91 5.77 -1.95
CA SER A 54 -2.52 4.35 -1.91
C SER A 54 -1.75 3.99 -0.64
N ILE A 55 -0.83 4.86 -0.21
CA ILE A 55 -0.08 4.69 1.06
C ILE A 55 -1.04 4.63 2.24
N ARG A 56 -2.01 5.55 2.33
CA ARG A 56 -3.01 5.56 3.43
C ARG A 56 -3.86 4.29 3.45
N GLU A 57 -4.24 3.78 2.27
CA GLU A 57 -4.99 2.52 2.18
C GLU A 57 -4.17 1.33 2.71
N PHE A 58 -2.89 1.26 2.34
CA PHE A 58 -1.97 0.21 2.83
C PHE A 58 -1.72 0.31 4.34
N GLU A 59 -1.47 1.51 4.85
CA GLU A 59 -1.28 1.76 6.29
C GLU A 59 -2.50 1.35 7.10
N LYS A 60 -3.70 1.70 6.62
CA LYS A 60 -4.95 1.31 7.26
C LYS A 60 -5.09 -0.21 7.33
N TRP A 61 -4.87 -0.89 6.21
CA TRP A 61 -4.98 -2.35 6.17
C TRP A 61 -3.98 -3.00 7.14
N LEU A 62 -2.70 -2.58 7.15
CA LEU A 62 -1.71 -3.13 8.08
C LEU A 62 -2.06 -2.90 9.56
N ALA A 63 -2.69 -1.77 9.89
CA ALA A 63 -3.19 -1.50 11.23
C ALA A 63 -4.33 -2.46 11.61
N GLU A 64 -5.30 -2.68 10.70
CA GLU A 64 -6.40 -3.62 10.89
C GLU A 64 -5.89 -5.07 11.05
N GLU A 65 -4.91 -5.49 10.26
CA GLU A 65 -4.26 -6.81 10.38
C GLU A 65 -3.53 -7.02 11.71
N SER A 66 -3.01 -5.94 12.30
CA SER A 66 -2.30 -6.02 13.58
C SER A 66 -3.26 -6.17 14.76
N GLN A 67 -4.49 -5.66 14.62
CA GLN A 67 -5.56 -5.81 15.62
C GLN A 67 -6.26 -7.17 15.57
N ASP A 68 -6.30 -7.83 14.41
CA ASP A 68 -6.90 -9.18 14.25
C ASP A 68 -6.02 -10.30 14.85
N ARG A 69 -4.76 -9.99 15.21
CA ARG A 69 -3.79 -10.91 15.82
C ARG A 69 -3.66 -10.79 17.34
N ASP A 70 -4.41 -9.89 17.98
CA ASP A 70 -4.44 -9.68 19.43
C ASP A 70 -5.65 -10.38 20.09
#